data_AF-A0A5B9PRQ9-F1
#
_entry.id   AF-A0A5B9PRQ9-F1
#
_cell.length_a   1.000
_cell.length_b   1.000
_cell.length_c   1.000
_cell.angle_alpha   90.00
_cell.angle_beta   90.00
_cell.angle_gamma   90.00
#
_symmetry.space_group_name_H-M   'P 1'
#
loop_
_entity.id
_entity.type
_entity.pdbx_description
1 polymer ?
#
loop_
_entity_poly.entity_id
_entity_poly.type
_entity_poly.pdbx_seq_one_letter_code
_entity_poly.pdbx_strand_id
1 'polypeptide(L)'
;MKTMAMSAALLGASLLVAGCEVNEGDVADARENVAEEKRETREARVEADREIAEQKREMDETRHKAMRPDYDELNEEKRELNELRNDKQEEISEEQRETREAEAEADRLERELKAKNARDGYVAGVKQKLESIDKRIDSMQEELEGLEGTAYQELQTNIELMEVKRDNVSDALSALENAEVMNWEAEKPKVEQALERINDSK
;
A
#
# COMPACT_ATOMS: atom_id res chain seq x y z
N MET A 1 -21.69 33.35 19.24
CA MET A 1 -20.83 33.05 18.07
C MET A 1 -19.40 32.81 18.55
N LYS A 2 -19.15 31.61 19.09
CA LYS A 2 -17.78 31.13 19.30
C LYS A 2 -17.36 30.52 17.97
N THR A 3 -16.34 31.08 17.35
CA THR A 3 -15.66 30.47 16.21
C THR A 3 -15.12 29.12 16.68
N MET A 4 -15.84 28.03 16.35
CA MET A 4 -15.22 26.72 16.37
C MET A 4 -14.11 26.79 15.33
N ALA A 5 -12.88 26.86 15.82
CA ALA A 5 -11.74 26.57 14.99
C ALA A 5 -11.87 25.10 14.64
N MET A 6 -12.50 24.83 13.49
CA MET A 6 -12.18 23.65 12.68
C MET A 6 -10.68 23.73 12.48
N SER A 7 -9.93 23.12 13.39
CA SER A 7 -8.57 22.72 13.12
C SER A 7 -8.69 21.67 12.05
N ALA A 8 -8.79 22.13 10.80
CA ALA A 8 -8.40 21.36 9.64
C ALA A 8 -6.95 20.97 9.91
N ALA A 9 -6.76 19.82 10.54
CA ALA A 9 -5.49 19.14 10.59
C ALA A 9 -5.25 18.62 9.18
N LEU A 10 -4.99 19.58 8.28
CA LEU A 10 -4.32 19.43 7.00
C LEU A 10 -2.87 19.06 7.30
N LEU A 11 -2.65 18.01 8.08
CA LEU A 11 -1.48 17.16 8.01
C LEU A 11 -1.72 16.19 6.84
N GLY A 12 -1.98 16.79 5.68
CA GLY A 12 -1.63 16.21 4.41
C GLY A 12 -0.11 16.08 4.39
N ALA A 13 0.40 15.06 5.07
CA ALA A 13 1.68 14.47 4.78
C ALA A 13 1.55 13.85 3.39
N SER A 14 1.54 14.74 2.38
CA SER A 14 1.90 14.42 1.02
C SER A 14 3.36 13.97 1.08
N LEU A 15 3.58 12.72 1.47
CA LEU A 15 4.75 11.94 1.13
C LEU A 15 4.73 11.79 -0.40
N LEU A 16 4.99 12.90 -1.09
CA LEU A 16 5.50 12.94 -2.45
C LEU A 16 6.92 12.38 -2.38
N VAL A 17 6.96 11.07 -2.18
CA VAL A 17 8.15 10.26 -2.19
C VAL A 17 8.49 10.05 -3.66
N ALA A 18 9.38 10.89 -4.14
CA ALA A 18 10.15 10.59 -5.33
C ALA A 18 11.06 9.38 -5.01
N GLY A 19 10.56 8.17 -5.24
CA GLY A 19 11.38 6.95 -5.31
C GLY A 19 11.84 6.30 -4.00
N CYS A 20 11.29 6.64 -2.83
CA CYS A 20 11.54 5.84 -1.62
C CYS A 20 10.68 4.58 -1.64
N GLU A 21 11.34 3.44 -1.45
CA GLU A 21 10.69 2.14 -1.38
C GLU A 21 9.78 2.04 -0.15
N VAL A 22 8.60 1.46 -0.31
CA VAL A 22 7.70 1.15 0.81
C VAL A 22 8.36 0.17 1.79
N ASN A 23 8.23 0.44 3.08
CA ASN A 23 8.75 -0.35 4.19
C ASN A 23 7.69 -0.62 5.27
N GLU A 24 8.04 -1.42 6.29
CA GLU A 24 7.14 -1.78 7.39
C GLU A 24 6.70 -0.57 8.24
N GLY A 25 7.55 0.45 8.36
CA GLY A 25 7.24 1.71 9.03
C GLY A 25 6.13 2.48 8.33
N ASP A 26 6.19 2.61 6.99
CA ASP A 26 5.15 3.31 6.23
C ASP A 26 3.76 2.67 6.40
N VAL A 27 3.72 1.33 6.46
CA VAL A 27 2.48 0.59 6.74
C VAL A 27 2.00 0.81 8.18
N ALA A 28 2.92 0.86 9.15
CA ALA A 28 2.57 1.13 10.53
C ALA A 28 2.01 2.54 10.71
N ASP A 29 2.65 3.54 10.12
CA ASP A 29 2.21 4.94 10.15
C ASP A 29 0.83 5.10 9.48
N ALA A 30 0.61 4.46 8.33
CA ALA A 30 -0.70 4.49 7.66
C ALA A 30 -1.81 3.82 8.50
N ARG A 31 -1.50 2.72 9.21
CA ARG A 31 -2.45 2.09 10.13
C ARG A 31 -2.75 2.95 11.35
N GLU A 32 -1.75 3.67 11.86
CA GLU A 32 -1.94 4.65 12.93
C GLU A 32 -2.86 5.78 12.45
N ASN A 33 -2.64 6.30 11.24
CA ASN A 33 -3.52 7.30 10.63
C ASN A 33 -4.97 6.81 10.53
N VAL A 34 -5.20 5.58 10.05
CA VAL A 34 -6.55 4.98 10.04
C VAL A 34 -7.18 4.91 11.44
N ALA A 35 -6.38 4.66 12.48
CA ALA A 35 -6.89 4.61 13.85
C ALA A 35 -7.26 6.00 14.39
N GLU A 36 -6.49 7.02 14.02
CA GLU A 36 -6.76 8.44 14.33
C GLU A 36 -8.03 8.93 13.65
N GLU A 37 -8.15 8.75 12.33
CA GLU A 37 -9.35 9.12 11.54
C GLU A 37 -10.63 8.47 12.07
N LYS A 38 -10.55 7.18 12.44
CA LYS A 38 -11.67 6.47 13.09
C LYS A 38 -12.03 7.04 14.45
N ARG A 39 -11.07 7.61 15.19
CA ARG A 39 -11.34 8.29 16.45
C ARG A 39 -12.04 9.61 16.17
N GLU A 40 -11.56 10.41 15.23
CA GLU A 40 -12.14 11.71 14.85
C GLU A 40 -13.58 11.56 14.34
N THR A 41 -13.83 10.60 13.45
CA THR A 41 -15.20 10.27 13.01
C THR A 41 -16.13 9.90 14.19
N ARG A 42 -15.61 9.22 15.22
CA ARG A 42 -16.41 8.89 16.42
C ARG A 42 -16.66 10.13 17.27
N GLU A 43 -15.66 11.00 17.42
CA GLU A 43 -15.76 12.25 18.17
C GLU A 43 -16.76 13.20 17.50
N ALA A 44 -16.69 13.39 16.19
CA ALA A 44 -17.65 14.18 15.41
C ALA A 44 -19.10 13.71 15.59
N ARG A 45 -19.33 12.39 15.62
CA ARG A 45 -20.66 11.82 15.91
C ARG A 45 -21.15 12.16 17.33
N VAL A 46 -20.28 12.03 18.32
CA VAL A 46 -20.62 12.33 19.72
C VAL A 46 -20.89 13.82 19.91
N GLU A 47 -20.10 14.69 19.28
CA GLU A 47 -20.28 16.15 19.30
C GLU A 47 -21.58 16.56 18.61
N ALA A 48 -21.86 16.03 17.41
CA ALA A 48 -23.12 16.23 16.69
C ALA A 48 -24.34 15.85 17.55
N ASP A 49 -24.33 14.66 18.15
CA ASP A 49 -25.42 14.19 19.01
C ASP A 49 -25.61 15.11 20.23
N ARG A 50 -24.49 15.58 20.81
CA ARG A 50 -24.51 16.50 21.95
C ARG A 50 -25.12 17.84 21.58
N GLU A 51 -24.68 18.46 20.49
CA GLU A 51 -25.18 19.76 20.03
C GLU A 51 -26.66 19.70 19.65
N ILE A 52 -27.08 18.66 18.91
CA ILE A 52 -28.49 18.44 18.57
C ILE A 52 -29.33 18.27 19.84
N ALA A 53 -28.81 17.57 20.86
CA ALA A 53 -29.51 17.38 22.13
C ALA A 53 -29.60 18.69 22.94
N GLU A 54 -28.56 19.52 22.93
CA GLU A 54 -28.53 20.82 23.58
C GLU A 54 -29.54 21.78 22.94
N GLN A 55 -29.54 21.90 21.60
CA GLN A 55 -30.49 22.74 20.86
C GLN A 55 -31.94 22.32 21.14
N LYS A 56 -32.23 21.01 21.18
CA LYS A 56 -33.57 20.50 21.52
C LYS A 56 -33.99 20.90 22.93
N ARG A 57 -33.09 20.80 23.91
CA ARG A 57 -33.39 21.19 25.30
C ARG A 57 -33.70 22.68 25.40
N GLU A 58 -32.92 23.52 24.71
CA GLU A 58 -33.15 24.96 24.68
C GLU A 58 -34.54 25.29 24.09
N MET A 59 -34.89 24.69 22.95
CA MET A 59 -36.23 24.83 22.36
C MET A 59 -37.35 24.40 23.32
N ASP A 60 -37.19 23.26 24.01
CA ASP A 60 -38.19 22.77 24.96
C ASP A 60 -38.33 23.70 26.18
N GLU A 61 -37.22 24.25 26.69
CA GLU A 61 -37.23 25.23 27.76
C GLU A 61 -37.94 26.54 27.35
N THR A 62 -37.68 27.04 26.15
CA THR A 62 -38.32 28.25 25.61
C THR A 62 -39.83 28.04 25.50
N ARG A 63 -40.28 26.90 24.97
CA ARG A 63 -41.70 26.52 24.89
C ARG A 63 -42.36 26.45 26.27
N HIS A 64 -41.67 25.88 27.25
CA HIS A 64 -42.18 25.80 28.62
C HIS A 64 -42.35 27.19 29.25
N LYS A 65 -41.46 28.15 28.95
CA LYS A 65 -41.53 29.53 29.47
C LYS A 65 -42.62 30.37 28.78
N ALA A 66 -42.90 30.14 27.50
CA ALA A 66 -43.79 31.00 26.71
C ALA A 66 -45.30 30.89 27.06
N MET A 67 -45.77 29.85 27.76
CA MET A 67 -47.19 29.51 28.07
C MET A 67 -48.16 29.37 26.87
N ARG A 68 -47.92 30.07 25.75
CA ARG A 68 -48.50 29.87 24.42
C ARG A 68 -47.39 30.11 23.40
N PRO A 69 -46.90 29.07 22.71
CA PRO A 69 -45.94 29.26 21.63
C PRO A 69 -46.57 30.09 20.51
N ASP A 70 -45.85 31.09 20.02
CA ASP A 70 -46.13 31.63 18.69
C ASP A 70 -45.82 30.54 17.66
N TYR A 71 -46.74 30.31 16.72
CA TYR A 71 -46.56 29.27 15.70
C TYR A 71 -45.42 29.62 14.74
N ASP A 72 -45.17 30.89 14.50
CA ASP A 72 -44.12 31.34 13.59
C ASP A 72 -42.72 31.11 14.20
N GLU A 73 -42.54 31.48 15.48
CA GLU A 73 -41.30 31.23 16.23
C GLU A 73 -41.00 29.73 16.35
N LEU A 74 -42.01 28.91 16.62
CA LEU A 74 -41.85 27.45 16.73
C LEU A 74 -41.50 26.78 15.40
N ASN A 75 -41.90 27.37 14.27
CA ASN A 75 -41.50 26.89 12.95
C ASN A 75 -40.05 27.27 12.64
N GLU A 76 -39.60 28.45 13.04
CA GLU A 76 -38.20 28.88 12.85
C GLU A 76 -37.23 28.03 13.69
N GLU A 77 -37.52 27.80 14.97
CA GLU A 77 -36.67 26.93 15.82
C GLU A 77 -36.54 25.50 15.24
N LYS A 78 -37.64 24.96 14.69
CA LYS A 78 -37.61 23.64 14.03
C LYS A 78 -36.76 23.66 12.77
N ARG A 79 -36.78 24.76 12.02
CA ARG A 79 -35.95 24.94 10.84
C ARG A 79 -34.48 24.99 11.24
N GLU A 80 -34.11 25.79 12.23
CA GLU A 80 -32.74 25.85 12.77
C GLU A 80 -32.25 24.48 13.24
N LEU A 81 -33.08 23.72 13.98
CA LEU A 81 -32.70 22.37 14.41
C LEU A 81 -32.47 21.41 13.22
N ASN A 82 -33.23 21.57 12.14
CA ASN A 82 -33.02 20.77 10.93
C ASN A 82 -31.78 21.21 10.16
N GLU A 83 -31.50 22.51 10.08
CA GLU A 83 -30.26 23.05 9.51
C GLU A 83 -29.05 22.52 10.29
N LEU A 84 -29.03 22.64 11.63
CA LEU A 84 -27.97 22.07 12.49
C LEU A 84 -27.77 20.57 12.28
N ARG A 85 -28.87 19.80 12.14
CA ARG A 85 -28.79 18.37 11.85
C ARG A 85 -28.14 18.07 10.51
N ASN A 86 -28.48 18.85 9.49
CA ASN A 86 -27.90 18.69 8.16
C ASN A 86 -26.41 19.04 8.18
N ASP A 87 -26.04 20.16 8.81
CA ASP A 87 -24.65 20.61 8.93
C ASP A 87 -23.80 19.55 9.66
N LYS A 88 -24.28 19.04 10.79
CA LYS A 88 -23.59 17.97 11.53
C LYS A 88 -23.54 16.65 10.77
N GLN A 89 -24.56 16.34 9.98
CA GLN A 89 -24.56 15.16 9.13
C GLN A 89 -23.55 15.29 7.97
N GLU A 90 -23.35 16.51 7.45
CA GLU A 90 -22.33 16.84 6.46
C GLU A 90 -20.93 16.67 7.06
N GLU A 91 -20.67 17.23 8.24
CA GLU A 91 -19.41 17.07 9.00
C GLU A 91 -19.07 15.59 9.21
N ILE A 92 -20.01 14.79 9.74
CA ILE A 92 -19.83 13.34 9.92
C ILE A 92 -19.56 12.62 8.59
N SER A 93 -20.11 13.11 7.47
CA SER A 93 -19.92 12.49 6.16
C SER A 93 -18.54 12.80 5.56
N GLU A 94 -17.99 13.97 5.85
CA GLU A 94 -16.65 14.39 5.48
C GLU A 94 -15.61 13.56 6.24
N GLU A 95 -15.72 13.46 7.56
CA GLU A 95 -14.88 12.61 8.42
C GLU A 95 -14.87 11.13 7.96
N GLN A 96 -16.04 10.61 7.56
CA GLN A 96 -16.13 9.26 6.99
C GLN A 96 -15.47 9.12 5.62
N ARG A 97 -15.40 10.19 4.84
CA ARG A 97 -14.67 10.20 3.56
C ARG A 97 -13.16 10.13 3.84
N GLU A 98 -12.67 10.92 4.79
CA GLU A 98 -11.25 10.95 5.17
C GLU A 98 -10.79 9.61 5.76
N THR A 99 -11.59 9.01 6.66
CA THR A 99 -11.35 7.64 7.14
C THR A 99 -11.23 6.62 6.01
N ARG A 100 -12.10 6.70 4.98
CA ARG A 100 -12.05 5.78 3.83
C ARG A 100 -10.82 6.01 2.95
N GLU A 101 -10.39 7.26 2.81
CA GLU A 101 -9.18 7.62 2.07
C GLU A 101 -7.93 7.08 2.80
N ALA A 102 -7.86 7.25 4.13
CA ALA A 102 -6.80 6.68 4.95
C ALA A 102 -6.77 5.14 4.90
N GLU A 103 -7.92 4.48 4.96
CA GLU A 103 -8.01 3.01 4.82
C GLU A 103 -7.51 2.55 3.45
N ALA A 104 -7.92 3.23 2.37
CA ALA A 104 -7.49 2.89 1.02
C ALA A 104 -5.97 3.08 0.83
N GLU A 105 -5.38 4.08 1.47
CA GLU A 105 -3.95 4.32 1.46
C GLU A 105 -3.17 3.25 2.24
N ALA A 106 -3.62 2.89 3.44
CA ALA A 106 -3.04 1.79 4.20
C ALA A 106 -3.09 0.47 3.42
N ASP A 107 -4.23 0.14 2.82
CA ASP A 107 -4.41 -1.04 1.97
C ASP A 107 -3.51 -1.02 0.71
N ARG A 108 -3.22 0.17 0.18
CA ARG A 108 -2.29 0.35 -0.95
C ARG A 108 -0.86 0.02 -0.52
N LEU A 109 -0.39 0.64 0.56
CA LEU A 109 0.97 0.44 1.08
C LEU A 109 1.20 -1.01 1.52
N GLU A 110 0.22 -1.65 2.15
CA GLU A 110 0.31 -3.08 2.51
C GLU A 110 0.49 -3.98 1.30
N ARG A 111 -0.26 -3.72 0.22
CA ARG A 111 -0.13 -4.49 -1.03
C ARG A 111 1.23 -4.28 -1.67
N GLU A 112 1.73 -3.04 -1.69
CA GLU A 112 3.05 -2.72 -2.24
C GLU A 112 4.18 -3.39 -1.45
N LEU A 113 4.14 -3.32 -0.11
CA LEU A 113 5.11 -3.99 0.75
C LEU A 113 5.09 -5.51 0.54
N LYS A 114 3.89 -6.11 0.44
CA LYS A 114 3.74 -7.55 0.18
C LYS A 114 4.31 -7.92 -1.19
N ALA A 115 4.04 -7.13 -2.22
CA ALA A 115 4.55 -7.35 -3.57
C ALA A 115 6.09 -7.23 -3.60
N LYS A 116 6.65 -6.25 -2.89
CA LYS A 116 8.10 -6.08 -2.71
C LYS A 116 8.73 -7.31 -2.08
N ASN A 117 8.20 -7.74 -0.92
CA ASN A 117 8.72 -8.91 -0.22
C ASN A 117 8.63 -10.19 -1.08
N ALA A 118 7.57 -10.35 -1.86
CA ALA A 118 7.42 -11.47 -2.79
C ALA A 118 8.46 -11.42 -3.93
N ARG A 119 8.68 -10.24 -4.52
CA ARG A 119 9.71 -10.01 -5.54
C ARG A 119 11.09 -10.32 -4.99
N ASP A 120 11.45 -9.73 -3.86
CA ASP A 120 12.79 -9.84 -3.28
C ASP A 120 13.08 -11.29 -2.85
N GLY A 121 12.08 -11.99 -2.30
CA GLY A 121 12.17 -13.43 -2.01
C GLY A 121 12.36 -14.29 -3.27
N TYR A 122 11.64 -13.99 -4.36
CA TYR A 122 11.83 -14.65 -5.64
C TYR A 122 13.24 -14.40 -6.21
N VAL A 123 13.68 -13.15 -6.22
CA VAL A 123 15.01 -12.73 -6.67
C VAL A 123 16.10 -13.48 -5.89
N ALA A 124 16.01 -13.52 -4.56
CA ALA A 124 16.96 -14.26 -3.73
C ALA A 124 17.01 -15.76 -4.11
N GLY A 125 15.84 -16.37 -4.35
CA GLY A 125 15.76 -17.75 -4.80
C GLY A 125 16.39 -18.00 -6.17
N VAL A 126 16.29 -17.05 -7.12
CA VAL A 126 16.95 -17.15 -8.42
C VAL A 126 18.47 -16.95 -8.30
N LYS A 127 18.93 -16.00 -7.48
CA LYS A 127 20.36 -15.79 -7.21
C LYS A 127 21.03 -17.04 -6.65
N GLN A 128 20.39 -17.74 -5.72
CA GLN A 128 20.90 -19.03 -5.22
C GLN A 128 21.01 -20.11 -6.31
N LYS A 129 20.10 -20.13 -7.28
CA LYS A 129 20.20 -21.05 -8.43
C LYS A 129 21.38 -20.68 -9.33
N LEU A 130 21.58 -19.39 -9.61
CA LEU A 130 22.73 -18.90 -10.37
C LEU A 130 24.05 -19.27 -9.69
N GLU A 131 24.17 -19.09 -8.37
CA GLU A 131 25.36 -19.54 -7.62
C GLU A 131 25.60 -21.05 -7.74
N SER A 132 24.54 -21.87 -7.77
CA SER A 132 24.68 -23.31 -7.97
C SER A 132 25.11 -23.65 -9.41
N ILE A 133 24.71 -22.85 -10.39
CA ILE A 133 25.12 -23.02 -11.79
C ILE A 133 26.59 -22.64 -11.94
N ASP A 134 27.02 -21.53 -11.33
CA ASP A 134 28.41 -21.07 -11.32
C ASP A 134 29.34 -22.15 -10.76
N LYS A 135 28.99 -22.74 -9.60
CA LYS A 135 29.76 -23.86 -9.03
C LYS A 135 29.87 -25.07 -9.94
N ARG A 136 28.83 -25.34 -10.75
CA ARG A 136 28.83 -26.45 -11.70
C ARG A 136 29.76 -26.13 -12.88
N ILE A 137 29.71 -24.89 -13.38
CA ILE A 137 30.64 -24.36 -14.39
C ILE A 137 32.08 -24.51 -13.89
N ASP A 138 32.38 -24.02 -12.69
CA ASP A 138 33.72 -24.13 -12.08
C ASP A 138 34.20 -25.60 -12.02
N SER A 139 33.34 -26.52 -11.56
CA SER A 139 33.67 -27.95 -11.51
C SER A 139 33.97 -28.55 -12.88
N MET A 140 33.27 -28.13 -13.94
CA MET A 140 33.56 -28.60 -15.30
C MET A 140 34.83 -27.97 -15.85
N GLN A 141 35.12 -26.71 -15.51
CA GLN A 141 36.38 -26.07 -15.87
C GLN A 141 37.58 -26.78 -15.21
N GLU A 142 37.45 -27.23 -13.96
CA GLU A 142 38.46 -28.07 -13.29
C GLU A 142 38.63 -29.43 -13.98
N GLU A 143 37.54 -30.10 -14.37
CA GLU A 143 37.60 -31.36 -15.12
C GLU A 143 38.30 -31.21 -16.49
N LEU A 144 38.12 -30.04 -17.12
CA LEU A 144 38.67 -29.72 -18.43
C LEU A 144 40.20 -29.64 -18.45
N GLU A 145 40.85 -29.33 -17.31
CA GLU A 145 42.32 -29.31 -17.20
C GLU A 145 42.98 -30.69 -17.44
N GLY A 146 42.23 -31.78 -17.25
CA GLY A 146 42.71 -33.15 -17.43
C GLY A 146 42.35 -33.81 -18.77
N LEU A 147 41.63 -33.10 -19.65
CA LEU A 147 41.12 -33.65 -20.91
C LEU A 147 41.93 -33.17 -22.12
N GLU A 148 42.00 -34.01 -23.14
CA GLU A 148 42.60 -33.69 -24.43
C GLU A 148 41.69 -34.14 -25.58
N GLY A 149 41.96 -33.62 -26.79
CA GLY A 149 41.28 -34.05 -28.02
C GLY A 149 39.78 -33.69 -28.04
N THR A 150 38.95 -34.61 -28.52
CA THR A 150 37.51 -34.36 -28.70
C THR A 150 36.76 -34.17 -27.39
N ALA A 151 37.15 -34.88 -26.32
CA ALA A 151 36.52 -34.76 -25.01
C ALA A 151 36.69 -33.35 -24.41
N TYR A 152 37.87 -32.74 -24.61
CA TYR A 152 38.13 -31.35 -24.24
C TYR A 152 37.20 -30.39 -24.99
N GLN A 153 37.09 -30.54 -26.31
CA GLN A 153 36.25 -29.67 -27.15
C GLN A 153 34.76 -29.77 -26.80
N GLU A 154 34.28 -30.98 -26.53
CA GLU A 154 32.89 -31.23 -26.12
C GLU A 154 32.60 -30.58 -24.75
N LEU A 155 33.47 -30.77 -23.75
CA LEU A 155 33.28 -30.18 -22.44
C LEU A 155 33.39 -28.65 -22.47
N GLN A 156 34.34 -28.10 -23.24
CA GLN A 156 34.48 -26.66 -23.45
C GLN A 156 33.20 -26.07 -24.04
N THR A 157 32.65 -26.69 -25.08
CA THR A 157 31.40 -26.23 -25.71
C THR A 157 30.24 -26.25 -24.73
N ASN A 158 30.17 -27.26 -23.86
CA ASN A 158 29.14 -27.35 -22.82
C ASN A 158 29.27 -26.26 -21.75
N ILE A 159 30.50 -25.92 -21.35
CA ILE A 159 30.78 -24.81 -20.42
C ILE A 159 30.33 -23.48 -21.05
N GLU A 160 30.77 -23.18 -22.27
CA GLU A 160 30.40 -21.94 -22.98
C GLU A 160 28.88 -21.83 -23.13
N LEU A 161 28.19 -22.93 -23.46
CA LEU A 161 26.74 -22.95 -23.54
C LEU A 161 26.06 -22.67 -22.18
N MET A 162 26.61 -23.19 -21.09
CA MET A 162 26.08 -22.94 -19.75
C MET A 162 26.32 -21.52 -19.28
N GLU A 163 27.48 -20.94 -19.55
CA GLU A 163 27.79 -19.53 -19.28
C GLU A 163 26.80 -18.61 -20.00
N VAL A 164 26.56 -18.82 -21.30
CA VAL A 164 25.58 -18.03 -22.07
C VAL A 164 24.18 -18.14 -21.47
N LYS A 165 23.74 -19.35 -21.09
CA LYS A 165 22.39 -19.52 -20.50
C LYS A 165 22.29 -18.87 -19.12
N ARG A 166 23.36 -18.96 -18.31
CA ARG A 166 23.48 -18.32 -17.00
C ARG A 166 23.39 -16.80 -17.13
N ASP A 167 24.08 -16.21 -18.10
CA ASP A 167 24.03 -14.77 -18.36
C ASP A 167 22.65 -14.32 -18.82
N ASN A 168 21.96 -15.10 -19.67
CA ASN A 168 20.57 -14.81 -20.03
C ASN A 168 19.62 -14.79 -18.82
N VAL A 169 19.81 -15.68 -17.84
CA VAL A 169 19.05 -15.65 -16.58
C VAL A 169 19.42 -14.41 -15.75
N SER A 170 20.71 -14.05 -15.68
CA SER A 170 21.18 -12.86 -14.98
C SER A 170 20.60 -11.57 -15.56
N ASP A 171 20.52 -11.45 -16.88
CA ASP A 171 19.94 -10.30 -17.57
C ASP A 171 18.43 -10.21 -17.33
N ALA A 172 17.71 -11.34 -17.44
CA ALA A 172 16.28 -11.38 -17.14
C ALA A 172 15.99 -11.05 -15.67
N LEU A 173 16.84 -11.52 -14.75
CA LEU A 173 16.71 -11.21 -13.33
C LEU A 173 16.96 -9.73 -13.05
N SER A 174 17.99 -9.14 -13.67
CA SER A 174 18.26 -7.70 -13.59
C SER A 174 17.08 -6.87 -14.09
N ALA A 175 16.42 -7.29 -15.17
CA ALA A 175 15.22 -6.63 -15.66
C ALA A 175 14.06 -6.70 -14.66
N LEU A 176 13.88 -7.86 -14.00
CA LEU A 176 12.85 -8.06 -12.97
C LEU A 176 13.13 -7.23 -11.70
N GLU A 177 14.38 -7.12 -11.26
CA GLU A 177 14.77 -6.29 -10.11
C GLU A 177 14.46 -4.80 -10.35
N ASN A 178 14.66 -4.33 -11.58
CA ASN A 178 14.38 -2.95 -11.98
C ASN A 178 12.92 -2.69 -12.36
N ALA A 179 12.08 -3.73 -12.41
CA ALA A 179 10.66 -3.58 -12.68
C ALA A 179 9.95 -2.92 -11.50
N GLU A 180 8.89 -2.17 -11.81
CA GLU A 180 8.00 -1.61 -10.80
C GLU A 180 7.46 -2.72 -9.88
N VAL A 181 7.47 -2.46 -8.57
CA VAL A 181 7.09 -3.44 -7.53
C VAL A 181 5.69 -4.01 -7.72
N MET A 182 4.76 -3.27 -8.32
CA MET A 182 3.41 -3.80 -8.58
C MET A 182 3.32 -4.62 -9.87
N ASN A 183 4.33 -4.57 -10.73
CA ASN A 183 4.32 -5.15 -12.07
C ASN A 183 5.44 -6.20 -12.31
N TRP A 184 6.25 -6.54 -11.29
CA TRP A 184 7.36 -7.50 -11.45
C TRP A 184 6.91 -8.89 -11.89
N GLU A 185 5.67 -9.30 -11.56
CA GLU A 185 5.11 -10.60 -11.99
C GLU A 185 5.01 -10.72 -13.51
N ALA A 186 4.93 -9.62 -14.25
CA ALA A 186 4.95 -9.64 -15.72
C ALA A 186 6.33 -10.01 -16.30
N GLU A 187 7.41 -9.77 -15.54
CA GLU A 187 8.79 -10.11 -15.92
C GLU A 187 9.17 -11.52 -15.49
N LYS A 188 8.47 -12.08 -14.49
CA LYS A 188 8.72 -13.43 -13.95
C LYS A 188 8.77 -14.53 -15.02
N PRO A 189 7.85 -14.61 -16.02
CA PRO A 189 7.91 -15.64 -17.05
C PRO A 189 9.20 -15.60 -17.88
N LYS A 190 9.83 -14.43 -18.06
CA LYS A 190 11.10 -14.33 -18.81
C LYS A 190 12.24 -14.99 -18.04
N VAL A 191 12.29 -14.78 -16.72
CA VAL A 191 13.26 -15.44 -15.83
C VAL A 191 13.02 -16.95 -15.80
N GLU A 192 11.75 -17.38 -15.70
CA GLU A 192 11.39 -18.81 -15.70
C GLU A 192 11.80 -19.50 -17.00
N GLN A 193 11.49 -18.91 -18.16
CA GLN A 193 11.91 -19.43 -19.45
C GLN A 193 13.44 -19.50 -19.60
N ALA A 194 14.17 -18.50 -19.08
CA ALA A 194 15.62 -18.52 -19.09
C ALA A 194 16.18 -19.65 -18.20
N LEU A 195 15.58 -19.88 -17.02
CA LEU A 195 15.94 -20.98 -16.13
C LEU A 195 15.62 -22.36 -16.73
N GLU A 196 14.48 -22.51 -17.42
CA GLU A 196 14.11 -23.75 -18.12
C GLU A 196 15.16 -24.13 -19.16
N ARG A 197 15.65 -23.16 -19.96
CA ARG A 197 16.71 -23.40 -20.95
C ARG A 197 17.99 -23.94 -20.33
N ILE A 198 18.32 -23.59 -19.07
CA ILE A 198 19.46 -24.16 -18.33
C ILE A 198 19.21 -25.62 -17.99
N ASN A 199 17.99 -25.96 -17.57
CA ASN A 199 17.64 -27.34 -17.16
C ASN A 199 17.52 -28.31 -18.34
N ASP A 200 17.13 -27.81 -19.52
CA ASP A 200 17.01 -28.59 -20.76
C ASP A 200 18.37 -29.00 -21.37
N SER A 201 19.49 -28.62 -20.74
CA SER A 201 20.85 -29.03 -21.16
C SER A 201 21.26 -30.44 -20.68
N LYS A 202 20.32 -31.23 -20.16
CA LYS A 202 20.56 -32.62 -19.70
C LYS A 202 20.34 -33.61 -20.83
#